data_AF-A0A2E4SRC5-F1
#
_entry.id   AF-A0A2E4SRC5-F1
#
_cell.length_a   1.000
_cell.length_b   1.000
_cell.length_c   1.000
_cell.angle_alpha   90.00
_cell.angle_beta   90.00
_cell.angle_gamma   90.00
#
_symmetry.space_group_name_H-M   'P 1'
#
loop_
_entity.id
_entity.type
_entity.pdbx_description
1 polymer ?
#
loop_
_entity_poly.entity_id
_entity_poly.type
_entity_poly.pdbx_seq_one_letter_code
_entity_poly.pdbx_strand_id
1 'polypeptide(L)'
;MAENQIEDLIFYSAVGVIIGGRLGYMLFYDTQSLFSDPINWLLRAPQIWQGGMSFHGGFIGVILAVKVFSSNLKMDFISLIDFVAPLVPIGLGLGRLGNFINNELWGRQTDSPIGFLVDGVVRHPTQLYEAALEGLILFLILWGYSRFKRGRGLVAAAFLLYYSVFRIFIEFFRVPDAHIGYLYNDWLTLGQLLSLPMLILGLWIIIHYRFKEE
;
A
#
# COMPACT_ATOMS: atom_id res chain seq x y z
N MET A 1 -14.28 -19.64 2.02
CA MET A 1 -15.15 -18.81 1.18
C MET A 1 -15.48 -19.59 -0.06
N ALA A 2 -16.72 -19.49 -0.54
CA ALA A 2 -17.09 -20.01 -1.85
C ALA A 2 -16.49 -19.13 -2.96
N GLU A 3 -16.36 -19.65 -4.17
CA GLU A 3 -15.73 -18.96 -5.32
C GLU A 3 -16.37 -17.60 -5.61
N ASN A 4 -17.70 -17.56 -5.67
CA ASN A 4 -18.47 -16.32 -5.84
C ASN A 4 -18.17 -15.28 -4.76
N GLN A 5 -17.93 -15.68 -3.51
CA GLN A 5 -17.58 -14.76 -2.43
C GLN A 5 -16.18 -14.16 -2.65
N ILE A 6 -15.26 -14.89 -3.26
CA ILE A 6 -13.92 -14.38 -3.59
C ILE A 6 -14.03 -13.36 -4.73
N GLU A 7 -14.80 -13.67 -5.77
CA GLU A 7 -15.08 -12.74 -6.86
C GLU A 7 -15.72 -11.44 -6.35
N ASP A 8 -16.74 -11.56 -5.49
CA ASP A 8 -17.40 -10.42 -4.86
C ASP A 8 -16.40 -9.60 -4.02
N LEU A 9 -15.56 -10.26 -3.22
CA LEU A 9 -14.54 -9.56 -2.41
C LEU A 9 -13.56 -8.76 -3.28
N ILE A 10 -13.11 -9.34 -4.40
CA ILE A 10 -12.23 -8.68 -5.37
C ILE A 10 -12.97 -7.47 -5.97
N PHE A 11 -14.22 -7.65 -6.38
CA PHE A 11 -15.05 -6.58 -6.95
C PHE A 11 -15.26 -5.43 -5.95
N TYR A 12 -15.69 -5.73 -4.72
CA TYR A 12 -15.84 -4.75 -3.64
C TYR A 12 -14.54 -4.00 -3.38
N SER A 13 -13.41 -4.71 -3.34
CA SER A 13 -12.11 -4.10 -3.13
C SER A 13 -11.72 -3.17 -4.27
N ALA A 14 -11.92 -3.58 -5.53
CA ALA A 14 -11.64 -2.76 -6.71
C ALA A 14 -12.50 -1.48 -6.73
N VAL A 15 -13.80 -1.60 -6.48
CA VAL A 15 -14.71 -0.45 -6.34
C VAL A 15 -14.28 0.45 -5.18
N GLY A 16 -13.90 -0.13 -4.05
CA GLY A 16 -13.37 0.57 -2.88
C GLY A 16 -12.12 1.39 -3.20
N VAL A 17 -11.13 0.82 -3.89
CA VAL A 17 -9.92 1.56 -4.33
C VAL A 17 -10.30 2.72 -5.24
N ILE A 18 -11.16 2.51 -6.23
CA ILE A 18 -11.49 3.51 -7.24
C ILE A 18 -12.26 4.67 -6.60
N ILE A 19 -13.35 4.37 -5.89
CA ILE A 19 -14.19 5.39 -5.25
C ILE A 19 -13.40 6.10 -4.15
N GLY A 20 -12.75 5.34 -3.27
CA GLY A 20 -11.96 5.88 -2.18
C GLY A 20 -10.82 6.74 -2.70
N GLY A 21 -10.10 6.28 -3.72
CA GLY A 21 -8.99 7.02 -4.31
C GLY A 21 -9.45 8.33 -4.94
N ARG A 22 -10.56 8.31 -5.65
CA ARG A 22 -11.12 9.50 -6.28
C ARG A 22 -11.65 10.50 -5.25
N LEU A 23 -12.50 10.06 -4.33
CA LEU A 23 -13.04 10.93 -3.28
C LEU A 23 -11.95 11.45 -2.35
N GLY A 24 -10.99 10.61 -1.98
CA GLY A 24 -9.84 11.05 -1.18
C GLY A 24 -9.00 12.09 -1.90
N TYR A 25 -8.84 11.99 -3.24
CA TYR A 25 -8.17 13.04 -4.00
C TYR A 25 -8.92 14.36 -3.90
N MET A 26 -10.23 14.32 -4.18
CA MET A 26 -11.07 15.51 -4.19
C MET A 26 -11.17 16.18 -2.81
N LEU A 27 -11.17 15.39 -1.74
CA LEU A 27 -11.29 15.89 -0.37
C LEU A 27 -9.97 16.38 0.22
N PHE A 28 -8.83 15.78 -0.13
CA PHE A 28 -7.53 16.13 0.47
C PHE A 28 -6.73 17.13 -0.35
N TYR A 29 -6.92 17.15 -1.68
CA TYR A 29 -6.10 17.95 -2.59
C TYR A 29 -6.91 18.96 -3.41
N ASP A 30 -8.21 18.73 -3.65
CA ASP A 30 -9.08 19.65 -4.40
C ASP A 30 -10.20 20.26 -3.52
N THR A 31 -9.97 20.39 -2.21
CA THR A 31 -10.97 20.89 -1.25
C THR A 31 -11.33 22.35 -1.50
N GLN A 32 -10.41 23.15 -2.05
CA GLN A 32 -10.67 24.55 -2.34
C GLN A 32 -11.78 24.71 -3.40
N SER A 33 -11.75 23.85 -4.43
CA SER A 33 -12.74 23.83 -5.51
C SER A 33 -14.15 23.49 -5.02
N LEU A 34 -14.28 22.77 -3.89
CA LEU A 34 -15.57 22.50 -3.26
C LEU A 34 -16.29 23.79 -2.85
N PHE A 35 -15.54 24.81 -2.41
CA PHE A 35 -16.10 26.09 -1.95
C PHE A 35 -16.23 27.12 -3.07
N SER A 36 -15.34 27.10 -4.07
CA SER A 36 -15.41 28.05 -5.19
C SER A 36 -16.40 27.63 -6.27
N ASP A 37 -16.54 26.34 -6.54
CA ASP A 37 -17.42 25.81 -7.58
C ASP A 37 -17.94 24.39 -7.23
N PRO A 38 -18.88 24.29 -6.27
CA PRO A 38 -19.35 23.00 -5.73
C PRO A 38 -20.01 22.11 -6.80
N ILE A 39 -20.69 22.69 -7.78
CA ILE A 39 -21.38 21.93 -8.83
C ILE A 39 -20.36 21.26 -9.74
N ASN A 40 -19.39 22.00 -10.25
CA ASN A 40 -18.35 21.41 -11.10
C ASN A 40 -17.43 20.47 -10.32
N TRP A 41 -17.18 20.72 -9.03
CA TRP A 41 -16.48 19.76 -8.17
C TRP A 41 -17.21 18.42 -8.12
N LEU A 42 -18.53 18.42 -7.88
CA LEU A 42 -19.33 17.19 -7.83
C LEU A 42 -19.41 16.48 -9.19
N LEU A 43 -19.60 17.23 -10.29
CA LEU A 43 -19.63 16.67 -11.65
C LEU A 43 -18.30 16.04 -12.08
N ARG A 44 -17.19 16.44 -11.46
CA ARG A 44 -15.87 15.84 -11.67
C ARG A 44 -15.67 14.55 -10.87
N ALA A 45 -16.51 14.23 -9.88
CA ALA A 45 -16.38 13.01 -9.10
C ALA A 45 -16.28 11.72 -9.94
N PRO A 46 -17.14 11.45 -10.93
CA PRO A 46 -17.02 10.25 -11.76
C PRO A 46 -15.87 10.29 -12.77
N GLN A 47 -15.22 11.44 -12.97
CA GLN A 47 -14.23 11.66 -14.03
C GLN A 47 -12.83 11.13 -13.66
N ILE A 48 -12.73 9.83 -13.37
CA ILE A 48 -11.47 9.17 -12.98
C ILE A 48 -10.42 9.16 -14.10
N TRP A 49 -10.84 9.29 -15.36
CA TRP A 49 -9.95 9.36 -16.53
C TRP A 49 -9.17 10.67 -16.63
N GLN A 50 -9.57 11.71 -15.90
CA GLN A 50 -8.83 12.97 -15.81
C GLN A 50 -7.63 12.88 -14.84
N GLY A 51 -7.32 11.68 -14.34
CA GLY A 51 -6.37 11.49 -13.25
C GLY A 51 -6.93 12.00 -11.92
N GLY A 52 -6.05 12.20 -10.94
CA GLY A 52 -6.43 12.65 -9.60
C GLY A 52 -6.98 11.51 -8.74
N MET A 53 -6.05 10.69 -8.23
CA MET A 53 -6.30 9.56 -7.34
C MET A 53 -5.43 9.71 -6.09
N SER A 54 -6.02 9.47 -4.92
CA SER A 54 -5.33 9.50 -3.62
C SER A 54 -5.03 8.08 -3.16
N PHE A 55 -3.77 7.79 -2.85
CA PHE A 55 -3.37 6.52 -2.25
C PHE A 55 -4.10 6.28 -0.92
N HIS A 56 -4.08 7.27 -0.01
CA HIS A 56 -4.74 7.18 1.29
C HIS A 56 -6.25 7.00 1.15
N GLY A 57 -6.87 7.71 0.21
CA GLY A 57 -8.28 7.54 -0.11
C GLY A 57 -8.59 6.12 -0.58
N GLY A 58 -7.80 5.58 -1.50
CA GLY A 58 -7.96 4.22 -2.01
C GLY A 58 -7.80 3.17 -0.91
N PHE A 59 -6.79 3.32 -0.06
CA PHE A 59 -6.56 2.43 1.09
C PHE A 59 -7.74 2.42 2.08
N ILE A 60 -8.24 3.60 2.46
CA ILE A 60 -9.43 3.72 3.32
C ILE A 60 -10.65 3.10 2.63
N GLY A 61 -10.82 3.36 1.33
CA GLY A 61 -11.90 2.80 0.51
C GLY A 61 -11.91 1.27 0.51
N VAL A 62 -10.75 0.62 0.39
CA VAL A 62 -10.64 -0.84 0.50
C VAL A 62 -10.99 -1.33 1.89
N ILE A 63 -10.45 -0.72 2.95
CA ILE A 63 -10.77 -1.13 4.33
C ILE A 63 -12.28 -1.06 4.58
N LEU A 64 -12.93 0.01 4.13
CA LEU A 64 -14.37 0.16 4.24
C LEU A 64 -15.12 -0.87 3.41
N ALA A 65 -14.70 -1.13 2.18
CA ALA A 65 -15.31 -2.14 1.32
C ALA A 65 -15.22 -3.55 1.92
N VAL A 66 -14.04 -3.94 2.42
CA VAL A 66 -13.82 -5.22 3.12
C VAL A 66 -14.65 -5.28 4.41
N LYS A 67 -14.77 -4.18 5.15
CA LYS A 67 -15.62 -4.12 6.36
C LYS A 67 -17.10 -4.31 6.04
N VAL A 68 -17.61 -3.63 5.01
CA VAL A 68 -19.00 -3.80 4.53
C VAL A 68 -19.23 -5.23 4.08
N PHE A 69 -18.33 -5.78 3.25
CA PHE A 69 -18.41 -7.16 2.79
C PHE A 69 -18.42 -8.18 3.93
N SER A 70 -17.50 -8.03 4.90
CA SER A 70 -17.45 -8.91 6.08
C SER A 70 -18.75 -8.87 6.88
N SER A 71 -19.37 -7.69 6.97
CA SER A 71 -20.62 -7.48 7.72
C SER A 71 -21.81 -8.13 7.01
N ASN A 72 -21.87 -8.02 5.67
CA ASN A 72 -22.91 -8.65 4.86
C ASN A 72 -22.88 -10.18 4.95
N LEU A 73 -21.69 -10.78 5.05
CA LEU A 73 -21.51 -12.23 5.18
C LEU A 73 -21.41 -12.73 6.63
N LYS A 74 -21.56 -11.83 7.63
CA LYS A 74 -21.34 -12.14 9.06
C LYS A 74 -19.99 -12.82 9.33
N MET A 75 -19.00 -12.49 8.52
CA MET A 75 -17.63 -12.98 8.65
C MET A 75 -16.85 -12.07 9.58
N ASP A 76 -15.90 -12.67 10.27
CA ASP A 76 -14.99 -11.91 11.09
C ASP A 76 -14.05 -11.04 10.24
N PHE A 77 -14.08 -9.72 10.47
CA PHE A 77 -13.30 -8.76 9.71
C PHE A 77 -11.79 -9.01 9.77
N ILE A 78 -11.25 -9.33 10.95
CA ILE A 78 -9.80 -9.55 11.11
C ILE A 78 -9.35 -10.82 10.40
N SER A 79 -10.17 -11.87 10.49
CA SER A 79 -9.93 -13.12 9.77
C SER A 79 -9.96 -12.93 8.25
N LEU A 80 -10.84 -12.04 7.77
CA LEU A 80 -10.88 -11.66 6.36
C LEU A 80 -9.63 -10.87 5.95
N ILE A 81 -9.15 -9.95 6.80
CA ILE A 81 -7.90 -9.23 6.55
C ILE A 81 -6.70 -10.20 6.52
N ASP A 82 -6.62 -11.17 7.43
CA ASP A 82 -5.59 -12.23 7.40
C ASP A 82 -5.62 -13.05 6.12
N PHE A 83 -6.82 -13.31 5.58
CA PHE A 83 -6.97 -14.02 4.31
C PHE A 83 -6.48 -13.18 3.12
N VAL A 84 -6.76 -11.88 3.11
CA VAL A 84 -6.39 -10.97 2.01
C VAL A 84 -4.93 -10.55 2.07
N ALA A 85 -4.34 -10.42 3.27
CA ALA A 85 -3.00 -9.87 3.46
C ALA A 85 -1.90 -10.53 2.60
N PRO A 86 -1.85 -11.86 2.40
CA PRO A 86 -0.88 -12.49 1.51
C PRO A 86 -1.05 -12.12 0.03
N LEU A 87 -2.22 -11.63 -0.41
CA LEU A 87 -2.49 -11.26 -1.79
C LEU A 87 -2.08 -9.81 -2.11
N VAL A 88 -2.05 -8.94 -1.10
CA VAL A 88 -1.68 -7.51 -1.24
C VAL A 88 -0.32 -7.30 -1.91
N PRO A 89 0.76 -8.04 -1.57
CA PRO A 89 2.07 -7.88 -2.20
C PRO A 89 2.06 -8.09 -3.71
N ILE A 90 1.15 -8.89 -4.27
CA ILE A 90 1.04 -9.06 -5.73
C ILE A 90 0.70 -7.71 -6.38
N GLY A 91 -0.30 -7.00 -5.84
CA GLY A 91 -0.69 -5.68 -6.31
C GLY A 91 0.42 -4.64 -6.11
N LEU A 92 1.11 -4.67 -4.97
CA LEU A 92 2.27 -3.80 -4.72
C LEU A 92 3.37 -4.04 -5.76
N GLY A 93 3.78 -5.29 -5.96
CA GLY A 93 4.83 -5.65 -6.91
C GLY A 93 4.49 -5.23 -8.34
N LEU A 94 3.28 -5.53 -8.80
CA LEU A 94 2.82 -5.13 -10.14
C LEU A 94 2.76 -3.60 -10.30
N GLY A 95 2.30 -2.87 -9.28
CA GLY A 95 2.30 -1.42 -9.28
C GLY A 95 3.71 -0.84 -9.45
N ARG A 96 4.70 -1.43 -8.78
CA ARG A 96 6.10 -1.01 -8.87
C ARG A 96 6.75 -1.35 -10.21
N LEU A 97 6.39 -2.48 -10.80
CA LEU A 97 6.77 -2.78 -12.19
C LEU A 97 6.16 -1.77 -13.16
N GLY A 98 4.92 -1.33 -12.93
CA GLY A 98 4.30 -0.22 -13.65
C GLY A 98 5.12 1.08 -13.53
N ASN A 99 5.54 1.44 -12.33
CA ASN A 99 6.40 2.62 -12.11
C ASN A 99 7.73 2.51 -12.85
N PHE A 100 8.33 1.31 -12.90
CA PHE A 100 9.56 1.08 -13.64
C PHE A 100 9.34 1.28 -15.16
N ILE A 101 8.26 0.73 -15.72
CA ILE A 101 7.90 0.87 -17.14
C ILE A 101 7.62 2.34 -17.49
N ASN A 102 6.92 3.05 -16.61
CA ASN A 102 6.59 4.47 -16.78
C ASN A 102 7.80 5.39 -16.59
N ASN A 103 8.95 4.85 -16.16
CA ASN A 103 10.10 5.63 -15.74
C ASN A 103 9.67 6.71 -14.73
N GLU A 104 9.20 6.28 -13.55
CA GLU A 104 8.84 7.19 -12.46
C GLU A 104 9.29 6.61 -11.11
N LEU A 105 9.53 7.47 -10.11
CA LEU A 105 9.89 7.05 -8.74
C LEU A 105 11.20 6.25 -8.62
N TRP A 106 12.20 6.60 -9.43
CA TRP A 106 13.56 6.06 -9.35
C TRP A 106 14.31 6.57 -8.11
N GLY A 107 15.42 5.90 -7.82
CA GLY A 107 16.24 6.18 -6.66
C GLY A 107 17.26 7.30 -6.83
N ARG A 108 18.14 7.39 -5.83
CA ARG A 108 19.28 8.31 -5.81
C ARG A 108 20.27 7.94 -6.91
N GLN A 109 21.10 8.92 -7.29
CA GLN A 109 22.23 8.68 -8.16
C GLN A 109 23.14 7.59 -7.55
N THR A 110 23.66 6.72 -8.40
CA THR A 110 24.45 5.58 -7.95
C THR A 110 25.49 5.18 -8.98
N ASP A 111 26.61 4.63 -8.50
CA ASP A 111 27.63 3.96 -9.31
C ASP A 111 27.45 2.43 -9.30
N SER A 112 26.34 1.95 -8.73
CA SER A 112 26.03 0.52 -8.64
C SER A 112 25.93 -0.13 -10.02
N PRO A 113 26.45 -1.36 -10.22
CA PRO A 113 26.40 -2.06 -11.51
C PRO A 113 24.98 -2.44 -11.95
N ILE A 114 24.01 -2.42 -11.02
CA ILE A 114 22.58 -2.64 -11.31
C ILE A 114 21.81 -1.32 -11.46
N GLY A 115 22.50 -0.18 -11.47
CA GLY A 115 21.92 1.12 -11.76
C GLY A 115 21.44 1.20 -13.21
N PHE A 116 20.45 2.07 -13.47
CA PHE A 116 19.94 2.31 -14.81
C PHE A 116 19.92 3.80 -15.14
N LEU A 117 20.00 4.13 -16.43
CA LEU A 117 20.12 5.51 -16.90
C LEU A 117 18.74 6.18 -16.94
N VAL A 118 18.61 7.31 -16.24
CA VAL A 118 17.43 8.19 -16.27
C VAL A 118 17.92 9.61 -16.49
N ASP A 119 17.47 10.25 -17.58
CA ASP A 119 17.80 11.64 -17.92
C ASP A 119 19.31 11.96 -17.85
N GLY A 120 20.15 11.02 -18.32
CA GLY A 120 21.61 11.17 -18.34
C GLY A 120 22.31 10.87 -17.01
N VAL A 121 21.57 10.48 -15.96
CA VAL A 121 22.13 10.14 -14.64
C VAL A 121 21.85 8.67 -14.32
N VAL A 122 22.88 7.94 -13.88
CA VAL A 122 22.72 6.56 -13.42
C VAL A 122 22.11 6.56 -12.03
N ARG A 123 20.98 5.86 -11.87
CA ARG A 123 20.20 5.84 -10.63
C ARG A 123 19.85 4.43 -10.20
N HIS A 124 19.58 4.26 -8.90
CA HIS A 124 19.07 2.99 -8.40
C HIS A 124 17.67 2.72 -8.98
N PRO A 125 17.38 1.52 -9.54
CA PRO A 125 16.04 1.11 -9.90
C PRO A 125 15.23 0.71 -8.66
N THR A 126 14.95 1.66 -7.77
CA THR A 126 14.23 1.42 -6.52
C THR A 126 12.86 0.79 -6.73
N GLN A 127 12.23 1.05 -7.87
CA GLN A 127 10.98 0.40 -8.26
C GLN A 127 11.16 -1.13 -8.38
N LEU A 128 12.28 -1.60 -8.91
CA LEU A 128 12.58 -3.04 -8.96
C LEU A 128 12.91 -3.61 -7.58
N TYR A 129 13.53 -2.80 -6.70
CA TYR A 129 13.76 -3.21 -5.31
C TYR A 129 12.44 -3.36 -4.55
N GLU A 130 11.52 -2.40 -4.72
CA GLU A 130 10.15 -2.45 -4.16
C GLU A 130 9.38 -3.63 -4.75
N ALA A 131 9.44 -3.85 -6.07
CA ALA A 131 8.79 -4.99 -6.72
C ALA A 131 9.30 -6.34 -6.20
N ALA A 132 10.61 -6.44 -5.94
CA ALA A 132 11.22 -7.64 -5.39
C ALA A 132 10.90 -7.83 -3.91
N LEU A 133 11.13 -6.82 -3.06
CA LEU A 133 10.99 -6.95 -1.60
C LEU A 133 9.54 -6.83 -1.13
N GLU A 134 8.88 -5.72 -1.44
CA GLU A 134 7.48 -5.46 -1.04
C GLU A 134 6.48 -6.27 -1.88
N GLY A 135 6.89 -6.74 -3.06
CA GLY A 135 6.09 -7.59 -3.93
C GLY A 135 6.38 -9.09 -3.77
N LEU A 136 7.36 -9.59 -4.52
CA LEU A 136 7.61 -11.03 -4.65
C LEU A 136 8.04 -11.69 -3.33
N ILE A 137 9.03 -11.14 -2.65
CA ILE A 137 9.59 -11.72 -1.41
C ILE A 137 8.55 -11.66 -0.29
N LEU A 138 7.88 -10.51 -0.12
CA LEU A 138 6.80 -10.39 0.85
C LEU A 138 5.64 -11.36 0.56
N PHE A 139 5.24 -11.52 -0.71
CA PHE A 139 4.26 -12.55 -1.12
C PHE A 139 4.70 -13.94 -0.66
N LEU A 140 5.93 -14.35 -0.99
CA LEU A 140 6.44 -15.69 -0.65
C LEU A 140 6.51 -15.91 0.87
N ILE A 141 6.92 -14.90 1.64
CA ILE A 141 6.94 -14.93 3.11
C ILE A 141 5.53 -15.14 3.65
N LEU A 142 4.57 -14.31 3.23
CA LEU A 142 3.20 -14.34 3.76
C LEU A 142 2.44 -15.58 3.31
N TRP A 143 2.58 -15.98 2.05
CA TRP A 143 2.02 -17.23 1.54
C TRP A 143 2.60 -18.42 2.29
N GLY A 144 3.93 -18.44 2.49
CA GLY A 144 4.60 -19.47 3.28
C GLY A 144 4.07 -19.53 4.72
N TYR A 145 3.90 -18.36 5.35
CA TYR A 145 3.46 -18.22 6.73
C TYR A 145 1.98 -18.56 6.95
N SER A 146 1.10 -18.21 6.00
CA SER A 146 -0.36 -18.42 6.06
C SER A 146 -0.79 -19.86 5.81
N ARG A 147 0.07 -20.71 5.22
CA ARG A 147 -0.20 -22.15 5.03
C ARG A 147 -0.35 -22.94 6.32
N PHE A 148 0.10 -22.39 7.45
CA PHE A 148 -0.01 -23.03 8.76
C PHE A 148 -1.17 -22.44 9.55
N LYS A 149 -1.72 -23.20 10.51
CA LYS A 149 -2.73 -22.65 11.43
C LYS A 149 -2.10 -21.53 12.25
N ARG A 150 -2.65 -20.33 12.18
CA ARG A 150 -2.19 -19.14 12.90
C ARG A 150 -3.31 -18.56 13.76
N GLY A 151 -2.90 -17.93 14.85
CA GLY A 151 -3.75 -17.05 15.63
C GLY A 151 -4.29 -15.90 14.78
N ARG A 152 -5.49 -15.43 15.14
CA ARG A 152 -6.20 -14.34 14.49
C ARG A 152 -5.37 -13.04 14.49
N GLY A 153 -5.25 -12.41 13.33
CA GLY A 153 -4.52 -11.16 13.09
C GLY A 153 -3.03 -11.32 12.87
N LEU A 154 -2.46 -12.53 13.01
CA LEU A 154 -1.01 -12.73 12.93
C LEU A 154 -0.46 -12.64 11.50
N VAL A 155 -1.26 -12.98 10.48
CA VAL A 155 -0.82 -12.87 9.08
C VAL A 155 -0.78 -11.40 8.67
N ALA A 156 -1.80 -10.63 9.04
CA ALA A 156 -1.83 -9.18 8.86
C ALA A 156 -0.70 -8.48 9.63
N ALA A 157 -0.41 -8.92 10.86
CA ALA A 157 0.70 -8.38 11.64
C ALA A 157 2.07 -8.68 11.01
N ALA A 158 2.25 -9.88 10.45
CA ALA A 158 3.44 -10.21 9.67
C ALA A 158 3.56 -9.31 8.43
N PHE A 159 2.48 -9.05 7.71
CA PHE A 159 2.48 -8.10 6.60
C PHE A 159 2.99 -6.73 7.05
N LEU A 160 2.42 -6.16 8.13
CA LEU A 160 2.82 -4.86 8.66
C LEU A 160 4.30 -4.82 9.02
N LEU A 161 4.80 -5.86 9.70
CA LEU A 161 6.19 -5.93 10.14
C LEU A 161 7.16 -6.00 8.94
N TYR A 162 6.97 -6.96 8.05
CA TYR A 162 7.88 -7.16 6.92
C TYR A 162 7.81 -6.01 5.91
N TYR A 163 6.61 -5.51 5.61
CA TYR A 163 6.44 -4.34 4.74
C TYR A 163 7.19 -3.12 5.31
N SER A 164 7.01 -2.81 6.61
CA SER A 164 7.71 -1.70 7.24
C SER A 164 9.24 -1.84 7.18
N VAL A 165 9.77 -3.03 7.44
CA VAL A 165 11.22 -3.28 7.39
C VAL A 165 11.74 -3.09 5.97
N PHE A 166 11.08 -3.67 4.97
CA PHE A 166 11.46 -3.52 3.57
C PHE A 166 11.37 -2.06 3.12
N ARG A 167 10.30 -1.36 3.50
CA ARG A 167 10.11 0.05 3.15
C ARG A 167 11.22 0.92 3.73
N ILE A 168 11.50 0.78 5.03
CA ILE A 168 12.58 1.54 5.68
C ILE A 168 13.93 1.28 5.00
N PHE A 169 14.22 0.02 4.65
CA PHE A 169 15.45 -0.35 3.96
C PHE A 169 15.55 0.28 2.55
N ILE A 170 14.48 0.21 1.75
CA ILE A 170 14.46 0.77 0.40
C ILE A 170 14.60 2.29 0.41
N GLU A 171 14.05 2.96 1.42
CA GLU A 171 14.09 4.42 1.50
C GLU A 171 15.50 5.02 1.60
N PHE A 172 16.50 4.23 2.01
CA PHE A 172 17.91 4.64 1.94
C PHE A 172 18.41 4.82 0.49
N PHE A 173 17.77 4.16 -0.47
CA PHE A 173 18.11 4.23 -1.90
C PHE A 173 17.20 5.16 -2.69
N ARG A 174 16.06 5.59 -2.12
CA ARG A 174 15.06 6.43 -2.79
C ARG A 174 15.39 7.92 -2.72
N VAL A 175 14.91 8.64 -3.72
CA VAL A 175 14.75 10.10 -3.64
C VAL A 175 13.34 10.37 -3.11
N PRO A 176 13.16 11.22 -2.08
CA PRO A 176 11.82 11.59 -1.63
C PRO A 176 11.08 12.35 -2.72
N ASP A 177 9.75 12.27 -2.72
CA ASP A 177 8.94 12.97 -3.71
C ASP A 177 9.22 14.48 -3.66
N ALA A 178 9.34 15.11 -4.83
CA ALA A 178 9.82 16.48 -4.95
C ALA A 178 8.99 17.51 -4.15
N HIS A 179 7.70 17.23 -3.94
CA HIS A 179 6.79 18.09 -3.20
C HIS A 179 6.87 17.93 -1.67
N ILE A 180 7.57 16.90 -1.17
CA ILE A 180 7.75 16.62 0.27
C ILE A 180 9.21 16.85 0.67
N GLY A 181 10.16 16.31 -0.10
CA GLY A 181 11.58 16.35 0.24
C GLY A 181 11.95 15.50 1.46
N TYR A 182 13.14 15.74 2.01
CA TYR A 182 13.58 15.12 3.26
C TYR A 182 12.98 15.82 4.47
N LEU A 183 12.56 15.04 5.47
CA LEU A 183 11.98 15.55 6.70
C LEU A 183 13.05 15.99 7.71
N TYR A 184 14.22 15.35 7.68
CA TYR A 184 15.32 15.65 8.61
C TYR A 184 16.69 15.22 8.04
N ASN A 185 17.66 16.16 8.07
CA ASN A 185 19.08 15.96 7.75
C ASN A 185 19.38 15.07 6.52
N ASP A 186 18.64 15.23 5.42
CA ASP A 186 18.84 14.50 4.15
C ASP A 186 18.82 12.96 4.22
N TRP A 187 18.27 12.39 5.31
CA TRP A 187 18.17 10.94 5.49
C TRP A 187 16.74 10.49 5.79
N LEU A 188 15.97 11.27 6.56
CA LEU A 188 14.63 10.87 6.98
C LEU A 188 13.61 11.17 5.89
N THR A 189 12.93 10.14 5.38
CA THR A 189 11.84 10.29 4.39
C THR A 189 10.47 10.07 5.03
N LEU A 190 9.41 10.56 4.38
CA LEU A 190 8.03 10.30 4.83
C LEU A 190 7.72 8.80 4.84
N GLY A 191 8.25 8.03 3.88
CA GLY A 191 8.08 6.58 3.83
C GLY A 191 8.63 5.88 5.08
N GLN A 192 9.79 6.30 5.59
CA GLN A 192 10.35 5.78 6.84
C GLN A 192 9.46 6.13 8.03
N LEU A 193 9.02 7.40 8.13
CA LEU A 193 8.18 7.85 9.23
C LEU A 193 6.84 7.09 9.28
N LEU A 194 6.18 6.92 8.14
CA LEU A 194 4.90 6.18 8.05
C LEU A 194 5.08 4.68 8.29
N SER A 195 6.26 4.13 8.04
CA SER A 195 6.56 2.73 8.31
C SER A 195 6.71 2.41 9.80
N LEU A 196 7.08 3.39 10.64
CA LEU A 196 7.27 3.17 12.08
C LEU A 196 5.97 2.82 12.82
N PRO A 197 4.84 3.55 12.67
CA PRO A 197 3.57 3.15 13.26
C PRO A 197 3.10 1.76 12.83
N MET A 198 3.30 1.41 11.55
CA MET A 198 2.96 0.09 11.02
C MET A 198 3.82 -1.00 11.68
N LEU A 199 5.13 -0.76 11.84
CA LEU A 199 6.05 -1.68 12.51
C LEU A 199 5.64 -1.91 13.97
N ILE A 200 5.35 -0.83 14.69
CA ILE A 200 4.92 -0.86 16.10
C ILE A 200 3.60 -1.62 16.23
N LEU A 201 2.62 -1.34 15.36
CA LEU A 201 1.33 -2.02 15.37
C LEU A 201 1.48 -3.52 15.09
N GLY A 202 2.29 -3.90 14.09
CA GLY A 202 2.58 -5.30 13.77
C GLY A 202 3.22 -6.04 14.96
N LEU A 203 4.24 -5.44 15.57
CA LEU A 203 4.88 -5.99 16.78
C LEU A 203 3.90 -6.13 17.95
N TRP A 204 3.07 -5.11 18.18
CA TRP A 204 2.07 -5.13 19.24
C TRP A 204 1.05 -6.25 19.05
N ILE A 205 0.53 -6.47 17.83
CA ILE A 205 -0.40 -7.57 17.54
C ILE A 205 0.28 -8.92 17.79
N ILE A 206 1.51 -9.13 17.30
CA ILE A 206 2.25 -10.39 17.48
C ILE A 206 2.44 -10.69 18.97
N ILE A 207 2.91 -9.69 19.73
CA ILE A 207 3.13 -9.81 21.18
C ILE A 207 1.81 -10.12 21.90
N HIS A 208 0.76 -9.35 21.64
CA HIS A 208 -0.52 -9.48 22.33
C HIS A 208 -1.19 -10.85 22.11
N TYR A 209 -1.08 -11.42 20.90
CA TYR A 209 -1.67 -12.72 20.59
C TYR A 209 -0.79 -13.90 21.03
N ARG A 210 0.54 -13.76 21.00
CA ARG A 210 1.45 -14.80 21.51
C ARG A 210 1.26 -15.07 23.00
N PHE A 211 1.01 -14.02 23.81
CA PHE A 211 0.80 -14.14 25.25
C PHE A 211 -0.65 -14.52 25.67
N LYS A 212 -1.54 -14.77 24.70
CA LYS A 212 -2.91 -15.28 24.96
C LYS A 212 -3.07 -16.77 24.66
N GLU A 213 -2.10 -17.37 23.98
CA GLU A 213 -2.07 -18.81 23.68
C GLU A 213 -1.28 -19.63 24.73
N GLU A 214 -0.68 -18.96 25.73
CA GLU A 214 -0.10 -19.55 26.96
C GLU A 214 -1.04 -19.33 28.16
#